data_AF-A0A964GC75-F1
#
_entry.id   AF-A0A964GC75-F1
#
_cell.length_a   1.000
_cell.length_b   1.000
_cell.length_c   1.000
_cell.angle_alpha   90.00
_cell.angle_beta   90.00
_cell.angle_gamma   90.00
#
_symmetry.space_group_name_H-M   'P 1'
#
loop_
_entity.id
_entity.type
_entity.pdbx_description
1 polymer ?
#
loop_
_entity_poly.entity_id
_entity_poly.type
_entity_poly.pdbx_seq_one_letter_code
_entity_poly.pdbx_strand_id
1 'polypeptide(L)'
;MNTHPELTREEIIEFLSKHFRYDTMNSWNRSTSYARNIKLHRLGLTREQENRAYEIIQAVGAYDKINGIIKDFGVTNDYRYQIGFNGRSGGYLVLYQGGKNDPGYKTQCDNCGKLTWYETEQPCKMSGCDGTLTLLKSPVFQVFTQPGKGMDMEQDFEDWEDDSLRNRYDLVKEFDAKVDECISVFKTLVDSCKVVEKEIMVPKTIRVIECAGVEA
;
A
#
# COMPACT_ATOMS: atom_id res chain seq x y z
N MET A 1 -33.68 -10.47 -2.02
CA MET A 1 -32.67 -11.32 -2.70
C MET A 1 -32.50 -10.75 -4.10
N ASN A 2 -31.48 -9.92 -4.32
CA ASN A 2 -31.17 -9.42 -5.66
C ASN A 2 -30.25 -10.44 -6.34
N THR A 3 -30.85 -11.40 -7.03
CA THR A 3 -30.14 -12.30 -7.92
C THR A 3 -29.86 -11.56 -9.22
N HIS A 4 -28.75 -10.82 -9.25
CA HIS A 4 -28.13 -10.52 -10.55
C HIS A 4 -27.78 -11.87 -11.19
N PRO A 5 -28.03 -12.06 -12.50
CA PRO A 5 -27.58 -13.27 -13.17
C PRO A 5 -26.06 -13.40 -13.00
N GLU A 6 -25.59 -14.61 -12.69
CA GLU A 6 -24.16 -14.89 -12.74
C GLU A 6 -23.64 -14.60 -14.15
N LEU A 7 -22.52 -13.90 -14.24
CA LEU A 7 -21.89 -13.60 -15.53
C LEU A 7 -21.60 -14.89 -16.30
N THR A 8 -21.77 -14.85 -17.61
CA THR A 8 -21.37 -15.95 -18.49
C THR A 8 -19.85 -16.07 -18.55
N ARG A 9 -19.37 -17.22 -19.03
CA ARG A 9 -17.94 -17.45 -19.23
C ARG A 9 -17.34 -16.38 -20.14
N GLU A 10 -18.02 -16.07 -21.24
CA GLU A 10 -17.58 -15.09 -22.24
C GLU A 10 -17.49 -13.69 -21.64
N GLU A 11 -18.44 -13.30 -20.80
CA GLU A 11 -18.42 -12.00 -20.10
C GLU A 11 -17.23 -11.90 -19.13
N ILE A 12 -16.89 -13.00 -18.45
CA ILE A 12 -15.71 -13.05 -17.57
C ILE A 12 -14.41 -12.95 -18.38
N ILE A 13 -14.29 -13.71 -19.47
CA ILE A 13 -13.13 -13.66 -20.37
C ILE A 13 -12.96 -12.25 -20.93
N GLU A 14 -14.06 -11.63 -21.38
CA GLU A 14 -14.04 -10.27 -21.89
C GLU A 14 -13.57 -9.28 -20.82
N PHE A 15 -14.10 -9.37 -19.60
CA PHE A 15 -13.69 -8.54 -18.47
C PHE A 15 -12.19 -8.65 -18.20
N LEU A 16 -11.67 -9.87 -18.04
CA LEU A 16 -10.26 -10.10 -17.72
C LEU A 16 -9.32 -9.70 -18.86
N SER A 17 -9.70 -9.97 -20.11
CA SER A 17 -8.88 -9.68 -21.29
C SER A 17 -8.79 -8.18 -21.59
N LYS A 18 -9.89 -7.44 -21.40
CA LYS A 18 -9.95 -6.00 -21.69
C LYS A 18 -9.56 -5.12 -20.51
N HIS A 19 -9.37 -5.70 -19.32
CA HIS A 19 -9.00 -4.93 -18.14
C HIS A 19 -7.70 -4.16 -18.37
N PHE A 20 -7.64 -2.90 -17.91
CA PHE A 20 -6.43 -2.08 -18.03
C PHE A 20 -5.24 -2.73 -17.30
N ARG A 21 -4.05 -2.62 -17.90
CA ARG A 21 -2.83 -3.23 -17.39
C ARG A 21 -1.72 -2.21 -17.28
N TYR A 22 -0.84 -2.39 -16.31
CA TYR A 22 0.35 -1.55 -16.13
C TYR A 22 1.57 -2.40 -15.78
N ASP A 23 2.76 -1.88 -16.10
CA ASP A 23 4.02 -2.54 -15.77
C ASP A 23 4.15 -2.74 -14.26
N THR A 24 4.62 -3.92 -13.85
CA THR A 24 4.81 -4.27 -12.44
C THR A 24 6.11 -3.71 -11.87
N MET A 25 7.07 -3.30 -12.72
CA MET A 25 8.32 -2.66 -12.28
C MET A 25 8.72 -1.51 -13.20
N ASN A 26 8.91 -1.76 -14.50
CA ASN A 26 9.17 -0.75 -15.52
C ASN A 26 8.86 -1.32 -16.91
N SER A 27 8.74 -0.45 -17.93
CA SER A 27 8.36 -0.87 -19.29
C SER A 27 9.32 -1.84 -19.97
N TRP A 28 10.57 -1.94 -19.51
CA TRP A 28 11.56 -2.86 -20.07
C TRP A 28 11.42 -4.29 -19.54
N ASN A 29 10.70 -4.50 -18.43
CA ASN A 29 10.52 -5.82 -17.82
C ASN A 29 9.46 -6.69 -18.52
N ARG A 30 8.70 -6.10 -19.47
CA ARG A 30 7.58 -6.72 -20.20
C ARG A 30 6.66 -7.54 -19.31
N SER A 31 6.40 -7.08 -18.09
CA SER A 31 5.65 -7.82 -17.08
C SER A 31 4.57 -6.92 -16.53
N THR A 32 3.35 -7.10 -17.05
CA THR A 32 2.18 -6.29 -16.67
C THR A 32 1.23 -7.06 -15.75
N SER A 33 0.47 -6.31 -14.95
CA SER A 33 -0.63 -6.82 -14.14
C SER A 33 -1.86 -5.95 -14.28
N TYR A 34 -2.99 -6.42 -13.76
CA TYR A 34 -4.22 -5.63 -13.61
C TYR A 34 -3.92 -4.34 -12.85
N ALA A 35 -4.40 -3.22 -13.38
CA ALA A 35 -4.12 -1.91 -12.83
C ALA A 35 -5.30 -0.96 -13.03
N ARG A 36 -5.30 0.11 -12.25
CA ARG A 36 -6.23 1.23 -12.37
C ARG A 36 -5.46 2.54 -12.42
N ASN A 37 -5.78 3.37 -13.41
CA ASN A 37 -5.20 4.70 -13.55
C ASN A 37 -5.92 5.68 -12.62
N ILE A 38 -5.20 6.13 -11.59
CA ILE A 38 -5.71 6.99 -10.52
C ILE A 38 -5.12 8.41 -10.59
N LYS A 39 -4.58 8.81 -11.74
CA LYS A 39 -4.11 10.20 -11.93
C LYS A 39 -5.26 11.17 -11.64
N LEU A 40 -4.97 12.24 -10.88
CA LEU A 40 -5.98 13.16 -10.36
C LEU A 40 -6.93 13.71 -11.44
N HIS A 41 -6.39 14.14 -12.58
CA HIS A 41 -7.18 14.63 -13.73
C HIS A 41 -8.08 13.56 -14.40
N ARG A 42 -8.00 12.29 -13.98
CA ARG A 42 -8.85 11.19 -14.45
C ARG A 42 -9.91 10.77 -13.44
N LEU A 43 -9.91 11.37 -12.25
CA LEU A 43 -10.86 11.00 -11.19
C LEU A 43 -12.22 11.69 -11.33
N GLY A 44 -12.45 12.49 -12.39
CA GLY A 44 -13.69 13.23 -12.59
C GLY A 44 -13.90 14.33 -11.55
N LEU A 45 -12.81 14.96 -11.11
CA LEU A 45 -12.83 16.12 -10.22
C LEU A 45 -13.11 17.40 -11.03
N THR A 46 -13.77 18.40 -10.43
CA THR A 46 -13.75 19.75 -10.99
C THR A 46 -12.35 20.35 -10.92
N ARG A 47 -12.10 21.46 -11.62
CA ARG A 47 -10.80 22.14 -11.58
C ARG A 47 -10.43 22.60 -10.16
N GLU A 48 -11.41 23.06 -9.39
CA GLU A 48 -11.23 23.48 -8.00
C GLU A 48 -10.96 22.29 -7.07
N GLN A 49 -11.59 21.14 -7.33
CA GLN A 49 -11.30 19.90 -6.61
C GLN A 49 -9.91 19.36 -6.99
N GLU A 50 -9.51 19.41 -8.26
CA GLU A 50 -8.20 18.96 -8.70
C GLU A 50 -7.07 19.80 -8.10
N ASN A 51 -7.22 21.13 -8.02
CA ASN A 51 -6.26 21.99 -7.34
C ASN A 51 -6.10 21.61 -5.86
N ARG A 52 -7.21 21.42 -5.14
CA ARG A 52 -7.20 20.94 -3.75
C ARG A 52 -6.56 19.56 -3.62
N ALA A 53 -6.82 18.67 -4.56
CA ALA A 53 -6.22 17.35 -4.59
C ALA A 53 -4.68 17.42 -4.69
N TYR A 54 -4.12 18.32 -5.51
CA TYR A 54 -2.67 18.52 -5.59
C TYR A 54 -2.05 19.05 -4.30
N GLU A 55 -2.78 19.88 -3.53
CA GLU A 55 -2.34 20.31 -2.20
C GLU A 55 -2.37 19.15 -1.21
N ILE A 56 -3.49 18.40 -1.18
CA ILE A 56 -3.69 17.30 -0.23
C ILE A 56 -2.64 16.23 -0.37
N ILE A 57 -2.28 15.80 -1.59
CA ILE A 57 -1.29 14.73 -1.78
C ILE A 57 0.12 15.09 -1.26
N GLN A 58 0.38 16.38 -0.99
CA GLN A 58 1.64 16.86 -0.41
C GLN A 58 1.56 16.95 1.12
N ALA A 59 0.37 16.86 1.71
CA ALA A 59 0.18 16.95 3.14
C ALA A 59 0.62 15.65 3.85
N VAL A 60 1.14 15.80 5.07
CA VAL A 60 1.44 14.66 5.94
C VAL A 60 0.14 13.88 6.22
N GLY A 61 0.20 12.55 6.07
CA GLY A 61 -0.93 11.65 6.33
C GLY A 61 -1.97 11.56 5.20
N ALA A 62 -1.72 12.19 4.04
CA ALA A 62 -2.64 12.19 2.90
C ALA A 62 -3.06 10.77 2.44
N TYR A 63 -2.18 9.80 2.61
CA TYR A 63 -2.37 8.43 2.18
C TYR A 63 -2.72 7.46 3.32
N ASP A 64 -2.87 7.90 4.56
CA ASP A 64 -3.00 6.99 5.71
C ASP A 64 -4.22 6.06 5.58
N LYS A 65 -5.39 6.64 5.24
CA LYS A 65 -6.61 5.86 5.03
C LYS A 65 -6.52 4.95 3.80
N ILE A 66 -5.90 5.43 2.72
CA ILE A 66 -5.71 4.68 1.48
C ILE A 66 -4.79 3.48 1.74
N ASN A 67 -3.68 3.69 2.45
CA ASN A 67 -2.74 2.65 2.86
C ASN A 67 -3.40 1.63 3.79
N GLY A 68 -4.36 2.06 4.62
CA GLY A 68 -5.22 1.16 5.40
C GLY A 68 -6.00 0.20 4.51
N ILE A 69 -6.74 0.71 3.53
CA ILE A 69 -7.53 -0.11 2.57
C ILE A 69 -6.64 -1.08 1.80
N ILE A 70 -5.49 -0.60 1.31
CA ILE A 70 -4.50 -1.41 0.58
C ILE A 70 -3.96 -2.54 1.47
N LYS A 71 -3.64 -2.22 2.74
CA LYS A 71 -3.15 -3.21 3.71
C LYS A 71 -4.21 -4.26 4.00
N ASP A 72 -5.46 -3.84 4.18
CA ASP A 72 -6.57 -4.75 4.47
C ASP A 72 -6.81 -5.74 3.32
N PHE A 73 -6.73 -5.29 2.06
CA PHE A 73 -6.77 -6.19 0.91
C PHE A 73 -5.64 -7.23 0.95
N GLY A 74 -4.43 -6.82 1.32
CA GLY A 74 -3.32 -7.75 1.52
C GLY A 74 -3.60 -8.77 2.62
N VAL A 75 -4.19 -8.34 3.74
CA VAL A 75 -4.56 -9.23 4.85
C VAL A 75 -5.63 -10.25 4.42
N THR A 76 -6.70 -9.81 3.74
CA THR A 76 -7.78 -10.70 3.28
C THR A 76 -7.30 -11.72 2.27
N ASN A 77 -6.30 -11.37 1.47
CA ASN A 77 -5.69 -12.23 0.46
C ASN A 77 -4.47 -13.01 0.97
N ASP A 78 -4.25 -13.07 2.29
CA ASP A 78 -3.11 -13.77 2.92
C ASP A 78 -1.74 -13.32 2.37
N TYR A 79 -1.68 -12.08 1.88
CA TYR A 79 -0.59 -11.44 1.16
C TYR A 79 -0.13 -12.13 -0.13
N ARG A 80 -0.87 -13.15 -0.61
CA ARG A 80 -0.64 -13.75 -1.94
C ARG A 80 -0.90 -12.72 -3.05
N TYR A 81 -1.88 -11.86 -2.81
CA TYR A 81 -2.18 -10.70 -3.64
C TYR A 81 -2.19 -9.42 -2.81
N GLN A 82 -1.66 -8.35 -3.38
CA GLN A 82 -1.46 -7.07 -2.72
C GLN A 82 -1.68 -5.92 -3.71
N ILE A 83 -2.05 -4.74 -3.23
CA ILE A 83 -2.18 -3.53 -4.06
C ILE A 83 -0.99 -2.63 -3.81
N GLY A 84 -0.44 -2.01 -4.85
CA GLY A 84 0.65 -1.05 -4.69
C GLY A 84 0.58 0.09 -5.69
N PHE A 85 1.07 1.26 -5.28
CA PHE A 85 1.26 2.40 -6.17
C PHE A 85 2.41 2.13 -7.15
N ASN A 86 2.22 2.48 -8.42
CA ASN A 86 3.26 2.45 -9.43
C ASN A 86 3.13 3.61 -10.43
N GLY A 87 4.17 3.77 -11.26
CA GLY A 87 4.32 4.80 -12.27
C GLY A 87 4.73 6.15 -11.68
N ARG A 88 5.00 7.11 -12.58
CA ARG A 88 5.40 8.47 -12.20
C ARG A 88 4.36 9.09 -11.27
N SER A 89 4.82 9.55 -10.11
CA SER A 89 3.99 10.15 -9.05
C SER A 89 2.91 9.20 -8.49
N GLY A 90 3.07 7.89 -8.62
CA GLY A 90 2.08 6.92 -8.10
C GLY A 90 0.74 6.97 -8.84
N GLY A 91 0.75 7.29 -10.14
CA GLY A 91 -0.48 7.47 -10.93
C GLY A 91 -1.30 6.20 -11.19
N TYR A 92 -0.85 5.04 -10.71
CA TYR A 92 -1.53 3.76 -10.90
C TYR A 92 -1.55 2.97 -9.60
N LEU A 93 -2.66 2.30 -9.32
CA LEU A 93 -2.70 1.18 -8.38
C LEU A 93 -2.63 -0.11 -9.19
N VAL A 94 -1.74 -1.01 -8.79
CA VAL A 94 -1.43 -2.25 -9.51
C VAL A 94 -1.62 -3.44 -8.56
N LEU A 95 -2.22 -4.50 -9.07
CA LEU A 95 -2.35 -5.78 -8.37
C LEU A 95 -1.04 -6.55 -8.46
N TYR A 96 -0.42 -6.84 -7.34
CA TYR A 96 0.84 -7.57 -7.23
C TYR A 96 0.63 -8.97 -6.69
N GLN A 97 1.43 -9.91 -7.21
CA GLN A 97 1.69 -11.17 -6.54
C GLN A 97 2.71 -10.94 -5.41
N GLY A 98 2.60 -11.73 -4.35
CA GLY A 98 3.53 -11.65 -3.24
C GLY A 98 3.39 -12.84 -2.31
N GLY A 99 3.73 -12.61 -1.06
CA GLY A 99 3.48 -13.55 0.01
C GLY A 99 3.94 -12.99 1.34
N LYS A 100 4.00 -13.89 2.30
CA LYS A 100 4.58 -13.63 3.60
C LYS A 100 5.43 -14.81 4.01
N ASN A 101 6.53 -14.55 4.72
CA ASN A 101 7.33 -15.58 5.35
C ASN A 101 7.43 -15.31 6.85
N ASP A 102 7.57 -16.38 7.64
CA ASP A 102 7.89 -16.28 9.06
C ASP A 102 9.42 -16.25 9.20
N PRO A 103 10.03 -15.12 9.60
CA PRO A 103 11.47 -15.03 9.81
C PRO A 103 11.92 -15.72 11.10
N GLY A 104 10.97 -16.21 11.92
CA GLY A 104 11.23 -16.89 13.17
C GLY A 104 11.52 -15.97 14.35
N TYR A 105 11.09 -14.70 14.30
CA TYR A 105 11.23 -13.76 15.42
C TYR A 105 10.57 -14.33 16.68
N LYS A 106 11.20 -14.04 17.83
CA LYS A 106 10.81 -14.57 19.14
C LYS A 106 10.43 -13.48 20.13
N THR A 107 11.02 -12.30 19.99
CA THR A 107 10.78 -11.17 20.88
C THR A 107 10.60 -9.86 20.13
N GLN A 108 9.86 -8.93 20.75
CA GLN A 108 9.69 -7.56 20.28
C GLN A 108 9.92 -6.57 21.43
N CYS A 109 10.65 -5.49 21.16
CA CYS A 109 10.82 -4.41 22.13
C CYS A 109 9.49 -3.66 22.32
N ASP A 110 9.06 -3.51 23.57
CA ASP A 110 7.85 -2.75 23.94
C ASP A 110 7.96 -1.24 23.71
N ASN A 111 9.18 -0.70 23.64
CA ASN A 111 9.43 0.72 23.39
C ASN A 111 9.72 1.00 21.90
N CYS A 112 10.79 0.42 21.34
CA CYS A 112 11.22 0.72 19.96
C CYS A 112 10.64 -0.21 18.89
N GLY A 113 9.88 -1.24 19.27
CA GLY A 113 9.25 -2.17 18.33
C GLY A 113 10.20 -3.14 17.61
N LYS A 114 11.52 -3.11 17.92
CA LYS A 114 12.52 -3.97 17.28
C LYS A 114 12.19 -5.44 17.49
N LEU A 115 12.11 -6.19 16.38
CA LEU A 115 11.96 -7.64 16.38
C LEU A 115 13.34 -8.31 16.48
N THR A 116 13.43 -9.38 17.28
CA THR A 116 14.67 -10.16 17.45
C THR A 116 14.40 -11.65 17.61
N TRP A 117 15.45 -12.46 17.56
CA TRP A 117 15.40 -13.93 17.72
C TRP A 117 15.72 -14.40 19.15
N TYR A 118 15.81 -13.49 20.13
CA TYR A 118 16.07 -13.89 21.51
C TYR A 118 14.87 -14.65 22.10
N GLU A 119 15.13 -15.76 22.78
CA GLU A 119 14.13 -16.65 23.37
C GLU A 119 13.71 -16.27 24.80
N THR A 120 14.29 -15.20 25.34
CA THR A 120 14.03 -14.74 26.71
C THR A 120 13.81 -13.24 26.74
N GLU A 121 12.97 -12.82 27.69
CA GLU A 121 12.76 -11.40 27.97
C GLU A 121 14.03 -10.78 28.55
N GLN A 122 14.43 -9.63 28.01
CA GLN A 122 15.65 -8.95 28.41
C GLN A 122 15.64 -7.47 28.01
N PRO A 123 16.51 -6.62 28.58
CA PRO A 123 16.64 -5.24 28.15
C PRO A 123 16.96 -5.11 26.66
N CYS A 124 16.38 -4.08 26.02
CA CYS A 124 16.64 -3.81 24.61
C CYS A 124 18.12 -3.45 24.38
N LYS A 125 18.71 -4.01 23.32
CA LYS A 125 20.11 -3.75 22.94
C LYS A 125 20.25 -2.64 21.90
N MET A 126 19.15 -2.00 21.51
CA MET A 126 19.20 -0.89 20.57
C MET A 126 19.75 0.35 21.28
N SER A 127 20.76 0.99 20.69
CA SER A 127 21.36 2.21 21.23
C SER A 127 20.28 3.28 21.48
N GLY A 128 20.24 3.84 22.69
CA GLY A 128 19.27 4.85 23.09
C GLY A 128 17.87 4.32 23.40
N CYS A 129 17.66 3.01 23.47
CA CYS A 129 16.40 2.41 23.88
C CYS A 129 16.52 1.81 25.29
N ASP A 130 15.59 2.17 26.16
CA ASP A 130 15.44 1.68 27.54
C ASP A 130 14.29 0.65 27.70
N GLY A 131 13.72 0.20 26.57
CA GLY A 131 12.62 -0.77 26.57
C GLY A 131 13.06 -2.20 26.90
N THR A 132 12.06 -3.08 27.01
CA THR A 132 12.23 -4.51 27.26
C THR A 132 11.83 -5.31 26.02
N LEU A 133 12.67 -6.24 25.62
CA LEU A 133 12.31 -7.27 24.65
C LEU A 133 11.36 -8.26 25.33
N THR A 134 10.11 -8.32 24.85
CA THR A 134 9.05 -9.19 25.37
C THR A 134 8.78 -10.34 24.40
N LEU A 135 8.37 -11.49 24.91
CA LEU A 135 8.08 -12.66 24.09
C LEU A 135 6.87 -12.43 23.19
N LEU A 136 7.01 -12.78 21.91
CA LEU A 136 5.92 -12.73 20.95
C LEU A 136 4.88 -13.82 21.26
N LYS A 137 3.62 -13.42 21.33
CA LYS A 137 2.48 -14.34 21.53
C LYS A 137 2.08 -15.08 20.24
N SER A 138 2.50 -14.55 19.10
CA SER A 138 2.23 -15.10 17.77
C SER A 138 3.36 -14.72 16.82
N PRO A 139 3.61 -15.50 15.75
CA PRO A 139 4.60 -15.15 14.73
C PRO A 139 4.34 -13.77 14.13
N VAL A 140 5.42 -13.06 13.83
CA VAL A 140 5.38 -11.80 13.08
C VAL A 140 5.94 -12.06 11.69
N PHE A 141 5.06 -12.01 10.70
CA PHE A 141 5.41 -12.29 9.32
C PHE A 141 6.05 -11.10 8.64
N GLN A 142 7.04 -11.37 7.78
CA GLN A 142 7.56 -10.40 6.83
C GLN A 142 6.78 -10.54 5.51
N VAL A 143 6.15 -9.45 5.09
CA VAL A 143 5.37 -9.36 3.85
C VAL A 143 6.29 -8.91 2.71
N PHE A 144 6.13 -9.52 1.54
CA PHE A 144 6.84 -9.12 0.32
C PHE A 144 5.92 -9.11 -0.89
N THR A 145 6.18 -8.23 -1.84
CA THR A 145 5.61 -8.26 -3.20
C THR A 145 6.67 -8.75 -4.18
N GLN A 146 6.24 -9.19 -5.37
CA GLN A 146 7.12 -9.59 -6.47
C GLN A 146 6.97 -8.63 -7.67
N PRO A 147 7.48 -7.38 -7.58
CA PRO A 147 7.60 -6.52 -8.76
C PRO A 147 8.41 -7.21 -9.86
N GLY A 148 8.01 -7.03 -11.12
CA GLY A 148 8.64 -7.73 -12.24
C GLY A 148 8.05 -9.09 -12.56
N LYS A 149 7.06 -9.55 -11.77
CA LYS A 149 6.27 -10.74 -12.09
C LYS A 149 4.91 -10.31 -12.67
N GLY A 150 4.73 -10.54 -13.97
CA GLY A 150 3.44 -10.32 -14.63
C GLY A 150 2.36 -11.26 -14.11
N MET A 151 1.10 -10.89 -14.31
CA MET A 151 -0.05 -11.67 -13.86
C MET A 151 -1.03 -11.86 -15.03
N ASP A 152 -1.08 -13.04 -15.63
CA ASP A 152 -1.97 -13.31 -16.78
C ASP A 152 -1.76 -12.39 -17.98
N MET A 153 -0.53 -11.93 -18.18
CA MET A 153 -0.17 -11.23 -19.40
C MET A 153 -0.23 -12.20 -20.58
N GLU A 154 -0.89 -11.79 -21.67
CA GLU A 154 -1.00 -12.57 -22.92
C GLU A 154 -1.55 -14.00 -22.72
N GLN A 155 -2.33 -14.22 -21.65
CA GLN A 155 -3.00 -15.50 -21.45
C GLN A 155 -4.21 -15.62 -22.37
N ASP A 156 -4.38 -16.82 -22.91
CA ASP A 156 -5.64 -17.23 -23.51
C ASP A 156 -6.55 -17.79 -22.40
N PHE A 157 -7.56 -17.01 -22.02
CA PHE A 157 -8.49 -17.42 -20.98
C PHE A 157 -9.52 -18.46 -21.46
N GLU A 158 -9.63 -18.70 -22.77
CA GLU A 158 -10.54 -19.73 -23.30
C GLU A 158 -10.13 -21.14 -22.87
N ASP A 159 -8.84 -21.35 -22.59
CA ASP A 159 -8.30 -22.63 -22.13
C ASP A 159 -8.38 -22.81 -20.60
N TRP A 160 -8.88 -21.81 -19.87
CA TRP A 160 -8.96 -21.89 -18.41
C TRP A 160 -10.20 -22.66 -17.95
N GLU A 161 -10.03 -23.51 -16.95
CA GLU A 161 -11.16 -24.13 -16.24
C GLU A 161 -12.08 -23.06 -15.63
N ASP A 162 -13.40 -23.28 -15.68
CA ASP A 162 -14.42 -22.33 -15.22
C ASP A 162 -14.15 -21.81 -13.79
N ASP A 163 -13.75 -22.68 -12.87
CA ASP A 163 -13.44 -22.31 -11.50
C ASP A 163 -12.20 -21.40 -11.40
N SER A 164 -11.16 -21.67 -12.19
CA SER A 164 -9.95 -20.83 -12.22
C SER A 164 -10.23 -19.46 -12.80
N LEU A 165 -11.07 -19.42 -13.83
CA LEU A 165 -11.53 -18.20 -14.48
C LEU A 165 -12.37 -17.36 -13.52
N ARG A 166 -13.32 -17.97 -12.80
CA ARG A 166 -14.15 -17.32 -11.77
C ARG A 166 -13.31 -16.79 -10.62
N ASN A 167 -12.39 -17.60 -10.09
CA ASN A 167 -11.48 -17.16 -9.04
C ASN A 167 -10.64 -15.94 -9.47
N ARG A 168 -10.21 -15.90 -10.74
CA ARG A 168 -9.49 -14.74 -11.27
C ARG A 168 -10.38 -13.51 -11.39
N TYR A 169 -11.58 -13.69 -11.91
CA TYR A 169 -12.59 -12.64 -11.98
C TYR A 169 -12.88 -12.02 -10.61
N ASP A 170 -13.14 -12.85 -9.61
CA ASP A 170 -13.47 -12.39 -8.26
C ASP A 170 -12.31 -11.61 -7.64
N LEU A 171 -11.07 -12.06 -7.83
CA LEU A 171 -9.88 -11.34 -7.39
C LEU A 171 -9.76 -9.96 -8.06
N VAL A 172 -9.90 -9.88 -9.38
CA VAL A 172 -9.76 -8.60 -10.12
C VAL A 172 -10.92 -7.66 -9.79
N LYS A 173 -12.11 -8.20 -9.58
CA LYS A 173 -13.29 -7.44 -9.13
C LYS A 173 -13.12 -6.90 -7.71
N GLU A 174 -12.60 -7.70 -6.78
CA GLU A 174 -12.29 -7.24 -5.42
C GLU A 174 -11.23 -6.14 -5.47
N PHE A 175 -10.19 -6.32 -6.30
CA PHE A 175 -9.17 -5.31 -6.56
C PHE A 175 -9.79 -3.98 -7.03
N ASP A 176 -10.65 -4.02 -8.06
CA ASP A 176 -11.34 -2.84 -8.57
C ASP A 176 -12.18 -2.15 -7.50
N ALA A 177 -12.96 -2.93 -6.72
CA ALA A 177 -13.77 -2.41 -5.65
C ALA A 177 -12.94 -1.71 -4.56
N LYS A 178 -11.75 -2.25 -4.23
CA LYS A 178 -10.83 -1.63 -3.28
C LYS A 178 -10.18 -0.37 -3.82
N VAL A 179 -9.89 -0.31 -5.12
CA VAL A 179 -9.42 0.92 -5.75
C VAL A 179 -10.51 1.99 -5.77
N ASP A 180 -11.77 1.61 -6.05
CA ASP A 180 -12.91 2.54 -5.99
C ASP A 180 -13.14 3.06 -4.57
N GLU A 181 -12.97 2.22 -3.54
CA GLU A 181 -12.98 2.63 -2.13
C GLU A 181 -11.88 3.67 -1.83
N CYS A 182 -10.64 3.42 -2.30
CA CYS A 182 -9.53 4.37 -2.17
C CYS A 182 -9.85 5.72 -2.83
N ILE A 183 -10.41 5.70 -4.05
CA ILE A 183 -10.79 6.92 -4.78
C ILE A 183 -11.90 7.66 -4.02
N SER A 184 -12.90 6.95 -3.50
CA SER A 184 -14.01 7.54 -2.75
C SER A 184 -13.54 8.23 -1.46
N VAL A 185 -12.65 7.57 -0.70
CA VAL A 185 -12.04 8.16 0.50
C VAL A 185 -11.21 9.39 0.15
N PHE A 186 -10.44 9.34 -0.93
CA PHE A 186 -9.66 10.49 -1.38
C PHE A 186 -10.56 11.67 -1.80
N LYS A 187 -11.62 11.41 -2.57
CA LYS A 187 -12.61 12.43 -2.94
C LYS A 187 -13.26 13.07 -1.71
N THR A 188 -13.59 12.25 -0.72
CA THR A 188 -14.12 12.74 0.56
C THR A 188 -13.14 13.69 1.26
N LEU A 189 -11.83 13.38 1.25
CA LEU A 189 -10.80 14.29 1.78
C LEU A 189 -10.75 15.60 0.97
N VAL A 190 -10.77 15.53 -0.36
CA VAL A 190 -10.79 16.71 -1.25
C VAL A 190 -11.98 17.64 -0.96
N ASP A 191 -13.14 17.07 -0.67
CA ASP A 191 -14.37 17.84 -0.44
C ASP A 191 -14.49 18.38 0.99
N SER A 192 -13.94 17.67 1.98
CA SER A 192 -14.17 17.98 3.40
C SER A 192 -12.98 18.61 4.13
N CYS A 193 -11.78 18.58 3.55
CA CYS A 193 -10.56 19.01 4.21
C CYS A 193 -9.87 20.18 3.49
N LYS A 194 -9.04 20.90 4.24
CA LYS A 194 -8.14 21.95 3.73
C LYS A 194 -6.74 21.67 4.28
N VAL A 195 -5.73 21.88 3.45
CA VAL A 195 -4.33 21.80 3.89
C VAL A 195 -4.01 23.06 4.69
N VAL A 196 -3.41 22.86 5.87
CA VAL A 196 -2.96 23.95 6.75
C VAL A 196 -1.50 23.71 7.10
N GLU A 197 -0.70 24.76 7.04
CA GLU A 197 0.69 24.73 7.50
C GLU A 197 0.73 24.80 9.03
N LYS A 198 1.61 24.00 9.63
CA LYS A 198 1.88 24.02 11.07
C LYS A 198 3.37 23.96 11.30
N GLU A 199 3.90 24.98 11.98
CA GLU A 199 5.27 24.96 12.47
C GLU A 199 5.31 24.29 13.85
N ILE A 200 6.24 23.35 14.02
CA ILE A 200 6.45 22.65 15.29
C ILE A 200 7.83 23.05 15.81
N MET A 201 7.86 23.81 16.91
CA MET A 201 9.11 24.18 17.59
C MET A 201 9.62 23.00 18.40
N VAL A 202 10.79 22.47 18.03
CA VAL A 202 11.44 21.37 18.75
C VAL A 202 12.48 21.95 19.72
N PRO A 203 12.35 21.75 21.05
CA PRO A 203 13.36 22.19 21.99
C PRO A 203 14.68 21.46 21.73
N LYS A 204 15.75 22.21 21.51
CA LYS A 204 17.07 21.66 21.18
C LYS A 204 18.11 22.14 22.19
N THR A 205 18.67 21.19 22.95
CA THR A 205 19.85 21.48 23.78
C THR A 205 21.11 21.31 22.93
N ILE A 206 21.95 22.34 22.89
CA ILE A 206 23.25 22.32 22.20
C ILE A 206 24.36 22.65 23.19
N ARG A 207 25.57 22.17 22.91
CA ARG A 207 26.77 22.62 23.61
C ARG A 207 27.45 23.67 22.73
N VAL A 208 27.70 24.85 23.29
CA VAL A 208 28.41 25.95 22.62
C VAL A 208 29.68 26.27 23.40
N ILE A 209 30.69 26.76 22.69
CA ILE A 209 31.89 27.32 23.31
C ILE A 209 31.54 28.77 23.67
N GLU A 210 31.60 29.09 24.96
CA GLU A 210 31.46 30.46 25.46
C GLU A 210 32.84 30.94 25.91
N CYS A 211 33.42 31.89 25.18
CA CYS A 211 34.68 32.52 25.56
C CYS A 211 34.39 33.74 26.42
N ALA A 212 35.03 33.85 27.59
CA ALA A 212 35.03 35.08 28.36
C ALA A 212 35.70 36.19 27.51
N GLY A 213 35.11 37.40 27.56
CA GLY A 213 35.47 38.52 26.69
C GLY A 213 36.98 38.72 26.54
N VAL A 214 37.43 38.82 25.29
CA VAL A 214 38.72 39.42 24.99
C VAL A 214 38.52 40.92 25.22
N GLU A 215 38.89 41.39 26.41
CA GLU A 215 39.13 42.83 26.60
C GLU A 215 40.24 43.23 25.62
N ALA A 216 39.93 44.22 24.78
CA ALA A 216 40.81 44.75 23.74
C ALA A 216 42.02 45.48 24.33
#